data_AF-A0A7V3M597-F1
#
_entry.id   AF-A0A7V3M597-F1
#
_cell.length_a   1.000
_cell.length_b   1.000
_cell.length_c   1.000
_cell.angle_alpha   90.00
_cell.angle_beta   90.00
_cell.angle_gamma   90.00
#
_symmetry.space_group_name_H-M   'P 1'
#
loop_
_entity.id
_entity.type
_entity.pdbx_description
1 polymer ?
#
loop_
_entity_poly.entity_id
_entity_poly.type
_entity_poly.pdbx_seq_one_letter_code
_entity_poly.pdbx_strand_id
1 'polypeptide(L)'
;MLKRIAAGVLGAMNALNGLAMLADGHRWYIMTPGVTHTGPYNPHFVADIGAAFLAAGLGLAARAWRPQLWPAAASGVGFIAMHATIHLIEIATGHAHLPAFDFGLVILPAALGVWAAFPGKGEIHA
;
A
#
# COMPACT_ATOMS: atom_id res chain seq x y z
N MET A 1 15.34 6.57 -12.55
CA MET A 1 14.28 6.12 -13.51
C MET A 1 13.52 4.88 -13.05
N LEU A 2 14.14 3.70 -12.86
CA LEU A 2 13.42 2.48 -12.46
C LEU A 2 12.62 2.65 -11.15
N LYS A 3 13.23 3.25 -10.11
CA LYS A 3 12.55 3.57 -8.85
C LYS A 3 11.31 4.46 -9.02
N ARG A 4 11.30 5.34 -10.03
CA ARG A 4 10.18 6.25 -10.30
C ARG A 4 9.04 5.52 -10.98
N ILE A 5 9.36 4.64 -11.93
CA ILE A 5 8.38 3.75 -12.57
C ILE A 5 7.75 2.84 -11.51
N ALA A 6 8.56 2.22 -10.65
CA ALA A 6 8.07 1.40 -9.54
C ALA A 6 7.15 2.20 -8.61
N ALA A 7 7.55 3.43 -8.22
CA ALA A 7 6.70 4.30 -7.41
C ALA A 7 5.39 4.66 -8.14
N GLY A 8 5.41 4.89 -9.45
CA GLY A 8 4.20 5.18 -10.23
C GLY A 8 3.24 3.99 -10.28
N VAL A 9 3.75 2.78 -10.55
CA VAL A 9 2.95 1.55 -10.58
C VAL A 9 2.36 1.26 -9.20
N LEU A 10 3.19 1.24 -8.16
CA LEU A 10 2.73 1.01 -6.78
C LEU A 10 1.77 2.11 -6.33
N GLY A 11 2.04 3.36 -6.69
CA GLY A 11 1.16 4.49 -6.42
C GLY A 11 -0.23 4.31 -7.02
N ALA A 12 -0.29 3.93 -8.30
CA ALA A 12 -1.55 3.64 -8.98
C ALA A 12 -2.29 2.46 -8.34
N MET A 13 -1.60 1.36 -8.02
CA MET A 13 -2.22 0.20 -7.36
C MET A 13 -2.85 0.56 -6.02
N ASN A 14 -2.12 1.29 -5.16
CA ASN A 14 -2.63 1.69 -3.85
C ASN A 14 -3.78 2.71 -3.97
N ALA A 15 -3.66 3.67 -4.89
CA ALA A 15 -4.73 4.65 -5.14
C ALA A 15 -6.01 3.98 -5.65
N LEU A 16 -5.89 3.05 -6.60
CA LEU A 16 -7.02 2.30 -7.13
C LEU A 16 -7.65 1.39 -6.08
N ASN A 17 -6.84 0.74 -5.23
CA ASN A 17 -7.35 -0.04 -4.11
C ASN A 17 -8.13 0.84 -3.13
N GLY A 18 -7.56 1.98 -2.72
CA GLY A 18 -8.24 2.93 -1.84
C GLY A 18 -9.54 3.48 -2.44
N LEU A 19 -9.55 3.81 -3.74
CA LEU A 19 -10.75 4.22 -4.44
C LEU A 19 -11.81 3.12 -4.51
N ALA A 20 -11.43 1.86 -4.71
CA ALA A 20 -12.37 0.74 -4.70
C ALA A 20 -13.03 0.58 -3.31
N MET A 21 -12.26 0.72 -2.24
CA MET A 21 -12.75 0.69 -0.85
C MET A 21 -13.73 1.83 -0.56
N LEU A 22 -13.46 3.03 -1.07
CA LEU A 22 -14.30 4.21 -0.88
C LEU A 22 -15.57 4.20 -1.76
N ALA A 23 -15.49 3.63 -2.96
CA ALA A 23 -16.61 3.59 -3.90
C ALA A 23 -17.64 2.51 -3.56
N ASP A 24 -17.17 1.30 -3.19
CA ASP A 24 -18.03 0.17 -2.82
C ASP A 24 -17.30 -0.74 -1.82
N GLY A 25 -17.18 -0.26 -0.59
CA GLY A 25 -16.45 -0.93 0.47
C GLY A 25 -16.99 -2.32 0.80
N HIS A 26 -18.30 -2.55 0.67
CA HIS A 26 -18.90 -3.86 0.93
C HIS A 26 -18.48 -4.87 -0.15
N ARG A 27 -18.54 -4.48 -1.43
CA ARG A 27 -18.05 -5.34 -2.52
C ARG A 27 -16.55 -5.59 -2.39
N TRP A 28 -15.77 -4.57 -2.06
CA TRP A 28 -14.34 -4.74 -1.81
C TRP A 28 -14.10 -5.76 -0.70
N TYR A 29 -14.82 -5.65 0.42
CA TYR A 29 -14.67 -6.52 1.59
C TYR A 29 -14.96 -8.00 1.26
N ILE A 30 -16.04 -8.30 0.53
CA ILE A 30 -16.38 -9.69 0.18
C ILE A 30 -15.50 -10.27 -0.94
N MET A 31 -14.91 -9.43 -1.79
CA MET A 31 -14.09 -9.88 -2.92
C MET A 31 -12.60 -9.96 -2.58
N THR A 32 -12.14 -9.27 -1.52
CA THR A 32 -10.73 -9.27 -1.13
C THR A 32 -10.41 -10.54 -0.33
N PRO A 33 -9.50 -11.41 -0.83
CA PRO A 33 -9.17 -12.65 -0.15
C PRO A 33 -8.66 -12.42 1.27
N GLY A 34 -9.16 -13.21 2.22
CA GLY A 34 -8.72 -13.21 3.62
C GLY A 34 -9.39 -12.15 4.51
N VAL A 35 -9.88 -11.04 3.94
CA VAL A 35 -10.48 -9.94 4.72
C VAL A 35 -11.73 -10.40 5.47
N THR A 36 -12.56 -11.27 4.88
CA THR A 36 -13.75 -11.80 5.56
C THR A 36 -13.43 -12.68 6.76
N HIS A 37 -12.18 -13.14 6.92
CA HIS A 37 -11.75 -13.94 8.06
C HIS A 37 -11.35 -13.07 9.27
N THR A 38 -11.18 -11.76 9.10
CA THR A 38 -10.72 -10.86 10.17
C THR A 38 -11.86 -10.29 11.03
N GLY A 39 -13.11 -10.71 10.77
CA GLY A 39 -14.30 -10.26 11.50
C GLY A 39 -15.34 -9.59 10.60
N PRO A 40 -16.50 -9.17 11.15
CA PRO A 40 -17.63 -8.64 10.37
C PRO A 40 -17.31 -7.34 9.62
N TYR A 41 -18.02 -7.09 8.52
CA TYR A 41 -17.90 -5.85 7.74
C TYR A 41 -18.22 -4.62 8.61
N ASN A 42 -17.30 -3.65 8.61
CA ASN A 42 -17.50 -2.32 9.17
C ASN A 42 -17.25 -1.27 8.07
N PRO A 43 -18.28 -0.56 7.59
CA PRO A 43 -18.15 0.37 6.47
C PRO A 43 -17.23 1.55 6.78
N HIS A 44 -17.24 2.05 8.01
CA HIS A 44 -16.39 3.17 8.41
C HIS A 44 -14.92 2.73 8.43
N PHE A 45 -14.64 1.56 9.02
CA PHE A 45 -13.30 1.00 9.07
C PHE A 45 -12.70 0.76 7.67
N VAL A 46 -13.49 0.22 6.74
CA VAL A 46 -13.06 0.05 5.34
C VAL A 46 -12.82 1.40 4.67
N ALA A 47 -13.66 2.41 4.90
CA ALA A 47 -13.45 3.74 4.35
C ALA A 47 -12.16 4.40 4.88
N ASP A 48 -11.87 4.29 6.17
CA ASP A 48 -10.65 4.83 6.78
C ASP A 48 -9.38 4.21 6.18
N ILE A 49 -9.37 2.88 6.03
CA ILE A 49 -8.26 2.17 5.37
C ILE A 49 -8.16 2.58 3.89
N GLY A 50 -9.30 2.75 3.22
CA GLY A 50 -9.37 3.23 1.84
C GLY A 50 -8.74 4.62 1.67
N ALA A 51 -9.03 5.54 2.58
CA ALA A 51 -8.42 6.87 2.61
C ALA A 51 -6.89 6.80 2.84
N ALA A 52 -6.44 5.90 3.72
CA ALA A 52 -5.00 5.69 3.95
C ALA A 52 -4.28 5.13 2.72
N PHE A 53 -4.86 4.13 2.03
CA PHE A 53 -4.31 3.60 0.77
C PHE A 53 -4.30 4.65 -0.34
N LEU A 54 -5.35 5.46 -0.45
CA LEU A 54 -5.42 6.55 -1.42
C LEU A 54 -4.32 7.59 -1.16
N ALA A 55 -4.18 8.04 0.10
CA ALA A 55 -3.12 8.97 0.49
C ALA A 55 -1.71 8.40 0.21
N ALA A 56 -1.49 7.12 0.54
CA ALA A 56 -0.23 6.44 0.27
C ALA A 56 0.08 6.36 -1.24
N GLY A 57 -0.94 6.00 -2.04
CA GLY A 57 -0.85 5.94 -3.50
C GLY A 57 -0.51 7.30 -4.12
N LEU A 58 -1.17 8.37 -3.66
CA LEU A 58 -0.92 9.74 -4.10
C LEU A 58 0.50 10.20 -3.75
N GLY A 59 1.02 9.85 -2.57
CA GLY A 59 2.40 10.16 -2.17
C GLY A 59 3.43 9.52 -3.10
N LEU A 60 3.25 8.23 -3.43
CA LEU A 60 4.09 7.49 -4.37
C LEU A 60 3.99 8.06 -5.80
N ALA A 61 2.78 8.38 -6.27
CA ALA A 61 2.54 8.99 -7.57
C ALA A 61 3.18 10.39 -7.69
N ALA A 62 3.11 11.20 -6.63
CA ALA A 62 3.74 12.52 -6.57
C ALA A 62 5.25 12.42 -6.79
N ARG A 63 5.93 11.45 -6.15
CA ARG A 63 7.35 11.18 -6.39
C ARG A 63 7.62 10.70 -7.82
N ALA A 64 6.77 9.81 -8.35
CA ALA A 64 6.93 9.31 -9.71
C ALA A 64 6.92 10.48 -10.72
N TRP A 65 6.02 11.45 -10.51
CA TRP A 65 5.94 12.68 -11.30
C TRP A 65 7.16 13.59 -11.07
N ARG A 66 7.45 13.94 -9.82
CA ARG A 66 8.55 14.83 -9.42
C ARG A 66 9.45 14.17 -8.36
N PRO A 67 10.71 13.80 -8.69
CA PRO A 67 11.61 13.10 -7.76
C PRO A 67 11.82 13.79 -6.42
N GLN A 68 11.73 15.13 -6.38
CA GLN A 68 11.92 15.97 -5.20
C GLN A 68 10.78 15.78 -4.18
N LEU A 69 9.63 15.28 -4.60
CA LEU A 69 8.49 14.95 -3.74
C LEU A 69 8.64 13.59 -3.06
N TRP A 70 9.84 13.03 -3.00
CA TRP A 70 10.13 11.79 -2.29
C TRP A 70 9.69 11.77 -0.81
N PRO A 71 9.67 12.89 -0.04
CA PRO A 71 9.15 12.86 1.33
C PRO A 71 7.67 12.48 1.39
N ALA A 72 6.85 12.86 0.39
CA ALA A 72 5.45 12.46 0.31
C ALA A 72 5.32 10.94 0.08
N ALA A 73 6.17 10.37 -0.78
CA ALA A 73 6.25 8.93 -0.97
C ALA A 73 6.75 8.20 0.29
N ALA A 74 7.68 8.79 1.04
CA ALA A 74 8.16 8.22 2.30
C ALA A 74 7.06 8.16 3.36
N SER A 75 6.26 9.22 3.51
CA SER A 75 5.09 9.21 4.39
C SER A 75 4.06 8.17 3.96
N GLY A 76 3.73 8.13 2.66
CA GLY A 76 2.77 7.18 2.10
C GLY A 76 3.22 5.72 2.29
N VAL A 77 4.49 5.42 2.02
CA VAL A 77 5.01 4.07 2.22
C VAL A 77 5.13 3.70 3.69
N GLY A 78 5.22 4.67 4.60
CA GLY A 78 5.17 4.42 6.04
C GLY A 78 3.91 3.65 6.43
N PHE A 79 2.74 4.07 5.93
CA PHE A 79 1.49 3.34 6.12
C PHE A 79 1.56 1.91 5.57
N ILE A 80 1.97 1.76 4.30
CA ILE A 80 2.04 0.46 3.62
C ILE A 80 3.01 -0.49 4.35
N ALA A 81 4.14 0.02 4.85
CA ALA A 81 5.13 -0.77 5.58
C ALA A 81 4.64 -1.19 6.97
N MET A 82 3.96 -0.30 7.71
CA MET A 82 3.33 -0.65 8.98
C MET A 82 2.23 -1.71 8.78
N HIS A 83 1.40 -1.55 7.74
CA HIS A 83 0.39 -2.54 7.39
C HIS A 83 1.01 -3.91 7.04
N ALA A 84 2.06 -3.95 6.21
CA ALA A 84 2.78 -5.19 5.92
C ALA A 84 3.42 -5.83 7.17
N THR A 85 3.84 -5.02 8.13
CA THR A 85 4.38 -5.52 9.41
C THR A 85 3.32 -6.26 10.21
N ILE A 86 2.07 -5.80 10.19
CA ILE A 86 0.95 -6.49 10.84
C ILE A 86 0.77 -7.88 10.24
N HIS A 87 0.72 -7.99 8.91
CA HIS A 87 0.64 -9.29 8.22
C HIS A 87 1.84 -10.20 8.51
N LEU A 88 3.06 -9.63 8.56
CA LEU A 88 4.24 -10.41 8.95
C LEU A 88 4.13 -10.99 10.36
N ILE A 89 3.58 -10.22 11.30
CA ILE A 89 3.33 -10.68 12.67
C ILE A 89 2.27 -11.79 12.68
N GLU A 90 1.18 -11.65 11.92
CA GLU A 90 0.16 -12.69 11.80
C GLU A 90 0.72 -14.00 11.23
N ILE A 91 1.58 -13.91 10.21
CA ILE A 91 2.27 -15.08 9.65
C ILE A 91 3.20 -15.70 10.71
N ALA A 92 4.04 -14.89 11.36
CA ALA A 92 5.02 -15.35 12.33
C ALA A 92 4.37 -15.99 13.58
N THR A 93 3.18 -15.54 13.95
CA THR A 93 2.43 -16.04 15.11
C THR A 93 1.44 -17.15 14.76
N GLY A 94 1.32 -17.53 13.48
CA GLY A 94 0.42 -18.59 13.02
C GLY A 94 -1.05 -18.20 12.90
N HIS A 95 -1.36 -16.90 12.86
CA HIS A 95 -2.73 -16.36 12.74
C HIS A 95 -3.09 -15.93 11.31
N ALA A 96 -2.14 -15.96 10.37
CA ALA A 96 -2.43 -15.61 8.98
C ALA A 96 -3.31 -16.67 8.31
N HIS A 97 -4.41 -16.22 7.69
CA HIS A 97 -5.33 -17.10 6.98
C HIS A 97 -4.82 -17.48 5.56
N LEU A 98 -4.13 -16.55 4.89
CA LEU A 98 -3.63 -16.73 3.51
C LEU A 98 -2.19 -16.23 3.39
N PRO A 99 -1.20 -16.85 4.06
CA PRO A 99 0.16 -16.32 4.20
C PRO A 99 0.88 -16.09 2.86
N ALA A 100 0.64 -16.92 1.85
CA ALA A 100 1.22 -16.73 0.51
C ALA A 100 0.64 -15.52 -0.22
N PHE A 101 -0.65 -15.23 -0.02
CA PHE A 101 -1.32 -14.07 -0.58
C PHE A 101 -0.83 -12.79 0.11
N ASP A 102 -0.77 -12.79 1.44
CA ASP A 102 -0.23 -11.69 2.24
C ASP A 102 1.21 -11.38 1.84
N PHE A 103 2.04 -12.40 1.63
CA PHE A 103 3.40 -12.22 1.15
C PHE A 103 3.43 -11.55 -0.24
N GLY A 104 2.68 -12.08 -1.20
CA GLY A 104 2.73 -11.64 -2.59
C GLY A 104 2.12 -10.25 -2.83
N LEU A 105 1.02 -9.91 -2.15
CA LEU A 105 0.25 -8.70 -2.44
C LEU A 105 0.30 -7.63 -1.34
N VAL A 106 0.82 -7.94 -0.16
CA VAL A 106 0.99 -6.96 0.92
C VAL A 106 2.47 -6.72 1.22
N ILE A 107 3.21 -7.76 1.55
CA ILE A 107 4.59 -7.65 2.04
C ILE A 107 5.57 -7.28 0.93
N LEU A 108 5.54 -8.00 -0.19
CA LEU A 108 6.44 -7.74 -1.32
C LEU A 108 6.23 -6.34 -1.93
N PRO A 109 4.99 -5.87 -2.20
CA PRO A 109 4.75 -4.51 -2.65
C PRO A 109 5.20 -3.44 -1.65
N ALA A 110 5.06 -3.70 -0.34
CA ALA A 110 5.55 -2.79 0.70
C ALA A 110 7.08 -2.65 0.64
N ALA A 111 7.82 -3.76 0.56
CA ALA A 111 9.28 -3.74 0.45
C ALA A 111 9.75 -3.02 -0.83
N LEU A 112 9.09 -3.29 -1.96
CA LEU A 112 9.35 -2.59 -3.22
C LEU A 112 9.02 -1.10 -3.12
N GLY A 113 7.93 -0.75 -2.42
CA GLY A 113 7.54 0.62 -2.13
C GLY A 113 8.62 1.35 -1.33
N VAL A 114 9.17 0.72 -0.29
CA VAL A 114 10.21 1.33 0.55
C VAL A 114 11.44 1.63 -0.30
N TRP A 115 11.90 0.66 -1.09
CA TRP A 115 13.02 0.86 -2.02
C TRP A 115 12.73 1.96 -3.06
N ALA A 116 11.50 1.98 -3.57
CA ALA A 116 11.03 2.93 -4.56
C ALA A 116 10.69 4.30 -3.98
N ALA A 117 10.54 4.49 -2.66
CA ALA A 117 10.16 5.79 -2.09
C ALA A 117 11.35 6.76 -2.01
N PHE A 118 12.58 6.25 -1.86
CA PHE A 118 13.76 7.09 -1.70
C PHE A 118 14.50 7.34 -3.02
N PRO A 119 15.02 8.56 -3.26
CA PRO A 119 15.75 8.88 -4.48
C PRO A 119 17.02 8.02 -4.63
N GLY A 120 17.41 7.74 -5.87
CA GLY A 120 18.73 7.16 -6.17
C GLY A 120 19.85 8.22 -6.17
N LYS A 121 21.10 7.77 -6.26
CA LYS A 121 22.25 8.67 -6.48
C LYS A 121 22.01 9.46 -7.78
N GLY A 122 21.95 10.79 -7.69
CA GLY A 122 21.70 11.70 -8.81
C GLY A 122 20.26 12.21 -8.97
N GLU A 123 19.27 11.69 -8.22
CA GLU A 123 17.87 12.17 -8.30
C GLU A 123 17.58 13.36 -7.35
N ILE A 124 18.49 13.69 -6.43
CA ILE A 124 18.32 14.75 -5.42
C ILE A 124 18.64 16.15 -5.99
N HIS A 125 19.37 16.22 -7.11
CA HIS A 125 19.83 17.48 -7.72
C HIS A 125 19.16 17.78 -9.08
N ALA A 126 18.24 16.93 -9.52
CA ALA A 126 17.45 17.11 -10.74
C ALA A 126 16.19 17.93 -10.48
#